data_AF-A0A946CS20-F1
#
_entry.id   AF-A0A946CS20-F1
#
_cell.length_a   1.000
_cell.length_b   1.000
_cell.length_c   1.000
_cell.angle_alpha   90.00
_cell.angle_beta   90.00
_cell.angle_gamma   90.00
#
_symmetry.space_group_name_H-M   'P 1'
#
loop_
_entity.id
_entity.type
_entity.pdbx_description
1 polymer ?
#
loop_
_entity_poly.entity_id
_entity_poly.type
_entity_poly.pdbx_seq_one_letter_code
_entity_poly.pdbx_strand_id
1 'polypeptide(L)'
;GDPMVRSELVLALARAAGAEGMVGGQMLDLVAEQHSLKMPEITRLQRMKTGMLIAVSCEAGGILGKAAGPARHALRAYAHDLGLAFQIVDDLLDVEGDVETVGKATGKDAEAGKATFVSLLGVEAARAQALLLADQAAEHLDFFAEKADSLKDLAHFVIKRSA
;
A
#
# COMPACT_ATOMS: atom_id res chain seq x y z
N GLY A 1 21.20 14.72 -16.14
CA GLY A 1 20.51 13.44 -15.89
C GLY A 1 19.92 12.91 -17.19
N ASP A 2 19.80 11.59 -17.33
CA ASP A 2 19.29 10.93 -18.53
C ASP A 2 17.84 11.35 -18.85
N PRO A 3 17.55 11.91 -20.05
CA PRO A 3 16.22 12.38 -20.40
C PRO A 3 15.18 11.26 -20.48
N MET A 4 15.57 10.03 -20.85
CA MET A 4 14.64 8.90 -20.94
C MET A 4 14.19 8.46 -19.56
N VAL A 5 15.13 8.37 -18.61
CA VAL A 5 14.84 8.06 -17.21
C VAL A 5 13.88 9.09 -16.62
N ARG A 6 14.11 10.39 -16.88
CA ARG A 6 13.23 11.47 -16.41
C ARG A 6 11.83 11.37 -16.98
N SER A 7 11.70 11.18 -18.28
CA SER A 7 10.39 11.05 -18.94
C SER A 7 9.62 9.84 -18.43
N GLU A 8 10.30 8.72 -18.18
CA GLU A 8 9.70 7.52 -17.62
C GLU A 8 9.20 7.74 -16.18
N LEU A 9 10.01 8.38 -15.32
CA LEU A 9 9.61 8.74 -13.95
C LEU A 9 8.37 9.66 -13.94
N VAL A 10 8.37 10.70 -14.78
CA VAL A 10 7.24 11.63 -14.88
C VAL A 10 5.97 10.90 -15.33
N LEU A 11 6.08 10.03 -16.33
CA LEU A 11 4.94 9.25 -16.81
C LEU A 11 4.41 8.29 -15.74
N ALA A 12 5.31 7.57 -15.06
CA ALA A 12 4.94 6.64 -14.00
C ALA A 12 4.23 7.37 -12.84
N LEU A 13 4.78 8.51 -12.40
CA LEU A 13 4.18 9.32 -11.34
C LEU A 13 2.84 9.91 -11.77
N ALA A 14 2.73 10.44 -12.98
CA ALA A 14 1.48 11.01 -13.49
C ALA A 14 0.36 9.96 -13.55
N ARG A 15 0.67 8.72 -13.98
CA ARG A 15 -0.30 7.61 -13.96
C ARG A 15 -0.70 7.21 -12.53
N ALA A 16 0.27 7.10 -11.64
CA ALA A 16 0.02 6.72 -10.25
C ALA A 16 -0.78 7.79 -9.48
N ALA A 17 -0.55 9.07 -9.75
CA ALA A 17 -1.26 10.17 -9.11
C ALA A 17 -2.61 10.49 -9.78
N GLY A 18 -2.78 10.18 -11.06
CA GLY A 18 -3.94 10.58 -11.87
C GLY A 18 -5.21 9.76 -11.66
N ALA A 19 -6.14 9.90 -12.61
CA ALA A 19 -7.47 9.28 -12.56
C ALA A 19 -7.44 7.74 -12.57
N GLU A 20 -6.40 7.13 -13.13
CA GLU A 20 -6.21 5.66 -13.09
C GLU A 20 -5.51 5.18 -11.80
N GLY A 21 -5.09 6.11 -10.94
CA GLY A 21 -4.42 5.82 -9.67
C GLY A 21 -5.07 6.56 -8.50
N MET A 22 -4.27 7.30 -7.73
CA MET A 22 -4.68 7.92 -6.46
C MET A 22 -5.95 8.75 -6.58
N VAL A 23 -6.07 9.65 -7.56
CA VAL A 23 -7.27 10.48 -7.72
C VAL A 23 -8.49 9.63 -8.05
N GLY A 24 -8.35 8.58 -8.85
CA GLY A 24 -9.42 7.63 -9.10
C GLY A 24 -9.84 6.87 -7.84
N GLY A 25 -8.87 6.43 -7.04
CA GLY A 25 -9.13 5.80 -5.74
C GLY A 25 -9.84 6.74 -4.76
N GLN A 26 -9.46 8.01 -4.73
CA GLN A 26 -10.13 9.04 -3.94
C GLN A 26 -11.58 9.24 -4.39
N MET A 27 -11.84 9.25 -5.70
CA MET A 27 -13.20 9.33 -6.22
C MET A 27 -14.05 8.11 -5.82
N LEU A 28 -13.46 6.90 -5.87
CA LEU A 28 -14.14 5.68 -5.42
C LEU A 28 -14.48 5.75 -3.92
N ASP A 29 -13.58 6.28 -3.09
CA ASP A 29 -13.80 6.47 -1.65
C ASP A 29 -14.96 7.44 -1.36
N LEU A 30 -15.05 8.55 -2.10
CA LEU A 30 -16.17 9.49 -1.97
C LEU A 30 -17.52 8.86 -2.37
N VAL A 31 -17.54 8.00 -3.38
CA VAL A 31 -18.77 7.30 -3.81
C VAL A 31 -19.13 6.17 -2.83
N ALA A 32 -18.14 5.58 -2.19
CA ALA A 32 -18.29 4.51 -1.20
C ALA A 32 -18.96 4.99 0.09
N GLU A 33 -18.90 6.28 0.43
CA GLU A 33 -19.63 6.85 1.59
C GLU A 33 -21.16 6.63 1.50
N GLN A 34 -21.68 6.34 0.31
CA GLN A 34 -23.09 6.07 0.07
C GLN A 34 -23.42 4.59 -0.12
N HIS A 35 -22.42 3.70 -0.12
CA HIS A 35 -22.58 2.29 -0.48
C HIS A 35 -21.69 1.36 0.35
N SER A 36 -22.23 0.26 0.85
CA SER A 36 -21.42 -0.77 1.51
C SER A 36 -20.57 -1.52 0.50
N LEU A 37 -19.26 -1.30 0.53
CA LEU A 37 -18.30 -2.01 -0.32
C LEU A 37 -18.03 -3.44 0.18
N LYS A 38 -17.82 -4.35 -0.77
CA LYS A 38 -17.32 -5.71 -0.52
C LYS A 38 -15.80 -5.76 -0.62
N MET A 39 -15.22 -6.86 -0.15
CA MET A 39 -13.76 -7.07 -0.13
C MET A 39 -13.05 -6.76 -1.46
N PRO A 40 -13.54 -7.21 -2.65
CA PRO A 40 -12.88 -6.90 -3.92
C PRO A 40 -12.90 -5.39 -4.25
N GLU A 41 -13.95 -4.68 -3.84
CA GLU A 41 -14.14 -3.26 -4.10
C GLU A 41 -13.24 -2.41 -3.20
N ILE A 42 -13.15 -2.74 -1.91
CA ILE A 42 -12.20 -2.11 -0.97
C ILE A 42 -10.77 -2.36 -1.41
N THR A 43 -10.44 -3.60 -1.80
CA THR A 43 -9.10 -3.93 -2.30
C THR A 43 -8.74 -3.09 -3.52
N ARG A 44 -9.68 -2.94 -4.48
CA ARG A 44 -9.47 -2.08 -5.65
C ARG A 44 -9.30 -0.62 -5.26
N LEU A 45 -10.19 -0.09 -4.42
CA LEU A 45 -10.14 1.30 -3.93
C LEU A 45 -8.78 1.56 -3.30
N GLN A 46 -8.33 0.72 -2.37
CA GLN A 46 -7.10 0.92 -1.61
C GLN A 46 -5.85 0.73 -2.46
N ARG A 47 -5.87 -0.24 -3.39
CA ARG A 47 -4.83 -0.37 -4.41
C ARG A 47 -4.65 0.92 -5.21
N MET A 48 -5.74 1.60 -5.56
CA MET A 48 -5.70 2.86 -6.30
C MET A 48 -5.29 4.04 -5.41
N LYS A 49 -6.02 4.26 -4.30
CA LYS A 49 -5.89 5.43 -3.41
C LYS A 49 -4.52 5.48 -2.73
N THR A 50 -4.05 4.35 -2.21
CA THR A 50 -2.82 4.27 -1.41
C THR A 50 -1.74 3.49 -2.17
N GLY A 51 -2.08 2.33 -2.73
CA GLY A 51 -1.12 1.40 -3.31
C GLY A 51 -0.34 1.95 -4.50
N MET A 52 -0.96 2.75 -5.38
CA MET A 52 -0.29 3.24 -6.60
C MET A 52 0.89 4.18 -6.30
N LEU A 53 0.81 5.00 -5.24
CA LEU A 53 1.91 5.89 -4.86
C LEU A 53 3.05 5.12 -4.17
N ILE A 54 2.75 4.08 -3.40
CA ILE A 54 3.76 3.17 -2.84
C ILE A 54 4.46 2.42 -3.99
N ALA A 55 3.69 1.93 -4.95
CA ALA A 55 4.20 1.24 -6.14
C ALA A 55 5.16 2.10 -6.96
N VAL A 56 4.77 3.34 -7.29
CA VAL A 56 5.65 4.22 -8.07
C VAL A 56 6.90 4.63 -7.29
N SER A 57 6.83 4.75 -5.96
CA SER A 57 8.00 5.04 -5.13
C SER A 57 9.03 3.91 -5.19
N CYS A 58 8.58 2.64 -5.18
CA CYS A 58 9.45 1.49 -5.35
C CYS A 58 9.97 1.37 -6.80
N GLU A 59 9.10 1.58 -7.78
CA GLU A 59 9.47 1.50 -9.20
C GLU A 59 10.46 2.60 -9.62
N ALA A 60 10.40 3.78 -8.99
CA ALA A 60 11.31 4.88 -9.26
C ALA A 60 12.78 4.48 -9.06
N GLY A 61 13.10 3.69 -8.03
CA GLY A 61 14.43 3.14 -7.82
C GLY A 61 14.89 2.24 -8.97
N GLY A 62 13.98 1.38 -9.46
CA GLY A 62 14.22 0.53 -10.62
C GLY A 62 14.41 1.32 -11.92
N ILE A 63 13.66 2.41 -12.12
CA ILE A 63 13.81 3.30 -13.28
C ILE A 63 15.15 4.04 -13.24
N LEU A 64 15.49 4.64 -12.09
CA LEU A 64 16.76 5.35 -11.88
C LEU A 64 17.97 4.42 -12.07
N GLY A 65 17.88 3.19 -11.55
CA GLY A 65 18.91 2.16 -11.69
C GLY A 65 18.91 1.44 -13.04
N LYS A 66 17.99 1.80 -13.97
CA LYS A 66 17.81 1.12 -15.27
C LYS A 66 17.68 -0.40 -15.14
N ALA A 67 16.97 -0.83 -14.10
CA ALA A 67 16.78 -2.24 -13.77
C ALA A 67 16.09 -2.99 -14.92
N ALA A 68 16.53 -4.23 -15.16
CA ALA A 68 15.94 -5.12 -16.15
C ALA A 68 14.53 -5.57 -15.75
N GLY A 69 13.80 -6.16 -16.71
CA GLY A 69 12.42 -6.63 -16.54
C GLY A 69 12.16 -7.46 -15.27
N PRO A 70 12.96 -8.50 -14.96
CA PRO A 70 12.76 -9.31 -13.76
C PRO A 70 12.88 -8.52 -12.45
N ALA A 71 13.88 -7.65 -12.36
CA ALA A 71 14.09 -6.80 -11.19
C ALA A 71 12.93 -5.81 -11.01
N ARG A 72 12.44 -5.22 -12.10
CA ARG A 72 11.25 -4.34 -12.06
C ARG A 72 9.98 -5.10 -11.67
N HIS A 73 9.82 -6.34 -12.12
CA HIS A 73 8.70 -7.18 -11.73
C HIS A 73 8.71 -7.47 -10.22
N ALA A 74 9.87 -7.86 -9.67
CA ALA A 74 10.07 -8.06 -8.24
C ALA A 74 9.70 -6.82 -7.42
N LEU A 75 10.17 -5.63 -7.82
CA LEU A 75 9.85 -4.36 -7.13
C LEU A 75 8.36 -4.02 -7.18
N ARG A 76 7.67 -4.32 -8.28
CA ARG A 76 6.22 -4.09 -8.40
C ARG A 76 5.41 -5.05 -7.53
N ALA A 77 5.82 -6.32 -7.47
CA ALA A 77 5.17 -7.32 -6.62
C ALA A 77 5.35 -6.97 -5.14
N TYR A 78 6.58 -6.65 -4.72
CA TYR A 78 6.88 -6.12 -3.38
C TYR A 78 5.97 -4.94 -3.01
N ALA A 79 5.89 -3.94 -3.89
CA ALA A 79 5.16 -2.72 -3.58
C ALA A 79 3.64 -2.91 -3.55
N HIS A 80 3.12 -3.86 -4.33
CA HIS A 80 1.72 -4.25 -4.30
C HIS A 80 1.32 -4.79 -2.92
N ASP A 81 2.07 -5.79 -2.44
CA ASP A 81 1.75 -6.46 -1.17
C ASP A 81 2.05 -5.56 0.03
N LEU A 82 3.14 -4.79 -0.04
CA LEU A 82 3.45 -3.76 0.95
C LEU A 82 2.33 -2.71 1.05
N GLY A 83 1.81 -2.24 -0.08
CA GLY A 83 0.76 -1.23 -0.09
C GLY A 83 -0.54 -1.73 0.51
N LEU A 84 -0.87 -3.01 0.30
CA LEU A 84 -2.04 -3.64 0.90
C LEU A 84 -1.85 -3.87 2.41
N ALA A 85 -0.68 -4.39 2.82
CA ALA A 85 -0.32 -4.53 4.23
C ALA A 85 -0.38 -3.19 4.96
N PHE A 86 0.17 -2.12 4.37
CA PHE A 86 0.13 -0.78 4.93
C PHE A 86 -1.29 -0.31 5.21
N GLN A 87 -2.22 -0.53 4.28
CA GLN A 87 -3.60 -0.12 4.46
C GLN A 87 -4.30 -0.93 5.56
N ILE A 88 -4.09 -2.25 5.61
CA ILE A 88 -4.67 -3.08 6.67
C ILE A 88 -4.15 -2.63 8.05
N VAL A 89 -2.87 -2.25 8.15
CA VAL A 89 -2.30 -1.69 9.37
C VAL A 89 -2.92 -0.33 9.72
N ASP A 90 -3.13 0.57 8.76
CA ASP A 90 -3.78 1.86 9.03
C ASP A 90 -5.24 1.66 9.51
N ASP A 91 -5.97 0.71 8.91
CA ASP A 91 -7.32 0.34 9.35
C ASP A 91 -7.30 -0.26 10.78
N LEU A 92 -6.30 -1.09 11.11
CA LEU A 92 -6.10 -1.63 12.47
C LEU A 92 -5.81 -0.51 13.48
N LEU A 93 -4.96 0.45 13.09
CA LEU A 93 -4.65 1.62 13.91
C LEU A 93 -5.85 2.53 14.14
N ASP A 94 -6.77 2.66 13.17
CA ASP A 94 -8.00 3.43 13.37
C ASP A 94 -8.94 2.77 14.40
N VAL A 95 -8.91 1.44 14.51
CA VAL A 95 -9.76 0.67 15.43
C VAL A 95 -9.14 0.49 16.81
N GLU A 96 -7.85 0.15 16.88
CA GLU A 96 -7.17 -0.23 18.12
C GLU A 96 -6.23 0.86 18.67
N GLY A 97 -5.86 1.85 17.84
CA GLY A 97 -4.84 2.82 18.19
C GLY A 97 -5.29 3.84 19.24
N ASP A 98 -4.38 4.18 20.13
CA ASP A 98 -4.54 5.36 20.99
C ASP A 98 -4.25 6.64 20.18
N VAL A 99 -5.03 7.70 20.43
CA VAL A 99 -4.90 9.01 19.77
C VAL A 99 -3.48 9.55 19.92
N GLU A 100 -2.81 9.29 21.05
CA GLU A 100 -1.42 9.69 21.29
C GLU A 100 -0.41 8.95 20.37
N THR A 101 -0.71 7.71 19.98
CA THR A 101 0.18 6.88 19.13
C THR A 101 -0.02 7.16 17.64
N VAL A 102 -1.27 7.39 17.22
CA VAL A 102 -1.61 7.57 15.79
C VAL A 102 -1.50 9.05 15.37
N GLY A 103 -1.58 10.00 16.31
CA GLY A 103 -1.50 11.44 16.03
C GLY A 103 -2.71 12.01 15.27
N LYS A 104 -3.77 11.21 15.10
CA LYS A 104 -5.09 11.57 14.55
C LYS A 104 -6.18 10.94 15.44
N ALA A 105 -7.38 11.53 15.48
CA ALA A 105 -8.53 10.89 16.13
C ALA A 105 -8.81 9.52 15.48
N THR A 106 -9.00 8.50 16.33
CA THR A 106 -9.31 7.10 16.00
C THR A 106 -10.84 6.87 15.98
N GLY A 107 -11.28 5.76 15.41
CA GLY A 107 -12.71 5.40 15.30
C GLY A 107 -13.49 6.15 14.21
N LYS A 108 -12.81 6.88 13.33
CA LYS A 108 -13.45 7.70 12.29
C LYS A 108 -14.15 6.86 11.25
N ASP A 109 -13.60 5.70 10.92
CA ASP A 109 -14.18 4.85 9.88
C ASP A 109 -15.51 4.24 10.36
N ALA A 110 -15.60 3.89 11.65
CA ALA A 110 -16.84 3.43 12.27
C ALA A 110 -17.89 4.55 12.33
N GLU A 111 -17.51 5.78 12.71
CA GLU A 111 -18.40 6.94 12.73
C GLU A 111 -18.93 7.30 11.34
N ALA A 112 -18.10 7.14 10.30
CA ALA A 112 -18.45 7.38 8.91
C ALA A 112 -19.18 6.21 8.23
N GLY A 113 -19.37 5.08 8.92
CA GLY A 113 -19.98 3.87 8.36
C GLY A 113 -19.18 3.25 7.19
N LYS A 114 -17.86 3.52 7.12
CA LYS A 114 -17.00 3.05 6.04
C LYS A 114 -16.65 1.57 6.24
N ALA A 115 -16.70 0.82 5.14
CA ALA A 115 -16.24 -0.56 5.14
C ALA A 115 -14.71 -0.58 4.96
N THR A 116 -14.02 -1.19 5.92
CA THR A 116 -12.55 -1.32 5.98
C THR A 116 -12.14 -2.80 5.91
N PHE A 117 -10.85 -3.08 5.80
CA PHE A 117 -10.39 -4.47 5.89
C PHE A 117 -10.73 -5.07 7.26
N VAL A 118 -10.56 -4.30 8.33
CA VAL A 118 -10.85 -4.73 9.70
C VAL A 118 -12.34 -4.94 9.91
N SER A 119 -13.21 -4.08 9.38
CA SER A 119 -14.66 -4.26 9.53
C SER A 119 -15.17 -5.51 8.82
N LEU A 120 -14.50 -5.96 7.76
CA LEU A 120 -14.90 -7.15 7.00
C LEU A 120 -14.24 -8.45 7.47
N LEU A 121 -12.99 -8.40 7.91
CA LEU A 121 -12.22 -9.58 8.33
C LEU A 121 -12.30 -9.83 9.84
N GLY A 122 -12.50 -8.77 10.63
CA GLY A 122 -12.20 -8.75 12.05
C GLY A 122 -10.71 -8.49 12.31
N VAL A 123 -10.41 -7.96 13.51
CA VAL A 123 -9.09 -7.51 13.94
C VAL A 123 -8.03 -8.61 13.80
N GLU A 124 -8.27 -9.79 14.39
CA GLU A 124 -7.29 -10.89 14.39
C GLU A 124 -6.94 -11.37 12.97
N ALA A 125 -7.95 -11.53 12.13
CA ALA A 125 -7.75 -11.95 10.74
C ALA A 125 -7.07 -10.86 9.90
N ALA A 126 -7.40 -9.58 10.13
CA ALA A 126 -6.72 -8.47 9.49
C ALA A 126 -5.23 -8.41 9.89
N ARG A 127 -4.90 -8.60 11.17
CA ARG A 127 -3.51 -8.64 11.66
C ARG A 127 -2.72 -9.79 11.04
N ALA A 128 -3.31 -10.99 10.98
CA ALA A 128 -2.70 -12.13 10.32
C ALA A 128 -2.49 -11.90 8.81
N GLN A 129 -3.47 -11.30 8.13
CA GLN A 129 -3.38 -10.96 6.71
C GLN A 129 -2.29 -9.94 6.43
N ALA A 130 -2.16 -8.91 7.28
CA ALA A 130 -1.12 -7.90 7.14
C ALA A 130 0.28 -8.52 7.27
N LEU A 131 0.48 -9.40 8.26
CA LEU A 131 1.75 -10.13 8.45
C LEU A 131 2.08 -10.99 7.22
N LEU A 132 1.11 -11.78 6.73
CA LEU A 132 1.30 -12.61 5.54
C LEU A 132 1.74 -11.78 4.32
N LEU A 133 1.11 -10.63 4.09
CA LEU A 133 1.45 -9.73 2.99
C LEU A 133 2.83 -9.10 3.16
N ALA A 134 3.25 -8.78 4.38
CA ALA A 134 4.60 -8.27 4.64
C ALA A 134 5.67 -9.33 4.36
N ASP A 135 5.42 -10.59 4.76
CA ASP A 135 6.30 -11.72 4.49
C ASP A 135 6.40 -11.96 2.97
N GLN A 136 5.26 -12.00 2.26
CA GLN A 136 5.22 -12.13 0.80
C GLN A 136 5.93 -10.99 0.06
N ALA A 137 5.75 -9.75 0.53
CA ALA A 137 6.48 -8.61 0.01
C ALA A 137 8.00 -8.84 0.14
N ALA A 138 8.47 -9.24 1.33
CA ALA A 138 9.90 -9.52 1.55
C ALA A 138 10.43 -10.64 0.63
N GLU A 139 9.68 -11.73 0.44
CA GLU A 139 10.02 -12.83 -0.46
C GLU A 139 10.17 -12.39 -1.92
N HIS A 140 9.33 -11.44 -2.39
CA HIS A 140 9.47 -10.88 -3.73
C HIS A 140 10.83 -10.22 -3.98
N LEU A 141 11.53 -9.81 -2.93
CA LEU A 141 12.84 -9.18 -3.02
C LEU A 141 14.02 -10.16 -2.91
N ASP A 142 13.79 -11.47 -2.76
CA ASP A 142 14.86 -12.48 -2.70
C ASP A 142 15.78 -12.45 -3.92
N PHE A 143 15.26 -12.03 -5.07
CA PHE A 143 16.03 -11.78 -6.29
C PHE A 143 17.24 -10.84 -6.06
N PHE A 144 17.15 -9.90 -5.13
CA PHE A 144 18.19 -8.92 -4.83
C PHE A 144 19.14 -9.36 -3.71
N ALA A 145 18.89 -10.51 -3.08
CA ALA A 145 19.62 -11.02 -1.91
C ALA A 145 19.76 -9.94 -0.81
N GLU A 146 20.91 -9.86 -0.15
CA GLU A 146 21.18 -8.96 0.99
C GLU A 146 21.04 -7.47 0.63
N LYS A 147 21.10 -7.11 -0.65
CA LYS A 147 20.92 -5.71 -1.09
C LYS A 147 19.51 -5.18 -0.84
N ALA A 148 18.55 -6.07 -0.64
CA ALA A 148 17.17 -5.71 -0.35
C ALA A 148 16.82 -5.77 1.15
N ASP A 149 17.76 -6.09 2.04
CA ASP A 149 17.48 -6.26 3.48
C ASP A 149 16.77 -5.04 4.06
N SER A 150 17.19 -3.82 3.72
CA SER A 150 16.51 -2.61 4.20
C SER A 150 15.05 -2.47 3.72
N LEU A 151 14.71 -3.00 2.55
CA LEU A 151 13.33 -3.02 2.05
C LEU A 151 12.53 -4.16 2.69
N LYS A 152 13.15 -5.32 2.92
CA LYS A 152 12.54 -6.42 3.68
C LYS A 152 12.21 -5.98 5.10
N ASP A 153 13.15 -5.33 5.77
CA ASP A 153 12.97 -4.74 7.10
C ASP A 153 11.83 -3.70 7.09
N LEU A 154 11.73 -2.88 6.04
CA LEU A 154 10.65 -1.91 5.87
C LEU A 154 9.28 -2.60 5.80
N ALA A 155 9.16 -3.73 5.09
CA ALA A 155 7.90 -4.47 5.01
C ALA A 155 7.43 -4.95 6.39
N HIS A 156 8.34 -5.51 7.20
CA HIS A 156 8.00 -5.91 8.57
C HIS A 156 7.83 -4.71 9.51
N PHE A 157 8.54 -3.61 9.28
CA PHE A 157 8.37 -2.37 10.06
C PHE A 157 6.96 -1.81 9.92
N VAL A 158 6.37 -1.87 8.71
CA VAL A 158 4.99 -1.44 8.49
C VAL A 158 4.02 -2.14 9.44
N ILE A 159 4.20 -3.44 9.70
CA ILE A 159 3.36 -4.21 10.64
C ILE A 159 3.59 -3.81 12.09
N LYS A 160 4.83 -3.52 12.48
CA LYS A 160 5.18 -3.17 13.87
C LYS A 160 4.64 -1.82 14.32
N ARG A 161 4.07 -1.01 13.42
CA ARG A 161 3.47 0.28 13.76
C ARG A 161 2.15 0.16 14.53
N SER A 162 1.49 -1.00 14.51
CA SER A 162 0.23 -1.29 15.21
C SER A 162 0.36 -2.27 16.39
N ALA A 163 1.59 -2.51 16.85
CA ALA A 163 1.90 -3.41 17.96
C ALA A 163 2.35 -2.64 19.21
#